data_AF-A0A2M9NTH8-F1
#
_entry.id   AF-A0A2M9NTH8-F1
#
_cell.length_a   1.000
_cell.length_b   1.000
_cell.length_c   1.000
_cell.angle_alpha   90.00
_cell.angle_beta   90.00
_cell.angle_gamma   90.00
#
_symmetry.space_group_name_H-M   'P 1'
#
loop_
_entity.id
_entity.type
_entity.pdbx_description
1 polymer ?
#
loop_
_entity_poly.entity_id
_entity_poly.type
_entity_poly.pdbx_seq_one_letter_code
_entity_poly.pdbx_strand_id
1 'polypeptide(L)'
;MKQTLFPLTLNSERPDVIASGILDGREILMVDGNPQVMIFPSMFTDFLQAPDDYTINYGRFSIRIIRFLPFYQQYGKSSYSLFYFVSL
;
A
#
# COMPACT_ATOMS: atom_id res chain seq x y z
N MET A 1 23.19 19.21 -0.92
CA MET A 1 22.07 18.45 -0.32
C MET A 1 22.34 16.97 -0.57
N LYS A 2 22.39 16.12 0.46
CA LYS A 2 22.67 14.69 0.28
C LYS A 2 21.40 14.04 -0.28
N GLN A 3 21.40 13.68 -1.56
CA GLN A 3 20.26 13.04 -2.20
C GLN A 3 20.24 11.56 -1.81
N THR A 4 19.20 11.15 -1.10
CA THR A 4 18.94 9.75 -0.78
C THR A 4 18.01 9.16 -1.85
N LEU A 5 18.17 7.87 -2.17
CA LEU A 5 17.36 7.18 -3.19
C LEU A 5 15.86 7.16 -2.85
N PHE A 6 15.53 7.30 -1.58
CA PHE A 6 14.17 7.40 -1.06
C PHE A 6 14.16 8.39 0.11
N PRO A 7 13.02 9.07 0.36
CA PRO A 7 12.90 9.95 1.50
C PRO A 7 13.06 9.13 2.80
N LEU A 8 13.85 9.68 3.74
CA LEU A 8 14.11 9.09 5.05
C LEU A 8 13.10 9.53 6.12
N THR A 9 12.17 10.40 5.74
CA THR A 9 11.13 10.96 6.58
C THR A 9 9.78 10.76 5.92
N LEU A 10 8.78 10.33 6.69
CA LEU A 10 7.40 10.19 6.26
C LEU A 10 6.54 11.28 6.90
N ASN A 11 5.86 12.09 6.08
CA ASN A 11 4.97 13.14 6.57
C ASN A 11 3.52 12.66 6.52
N SER A 12 2.81 12.77 7.63
CA SER A 12 1.40 12.40 7.73
C SER A 12 0.64 13.38 8.61
N GLU A 13 -0.57 13.74 8.22
CA GLU A 13 -1.55 14.47 9.04
C GLU A 13 -2.52 13.52 9.77
N ARG A 14 -2.50 12.24 9.38
CA ARG A 14 -3.39 11.20 9.88
C ARG A 14 -2.91 10.66 11.24
N PRO A 15 -3.68 10.85 12.34
CA PRO A 15 -3.25 10.47 13.69
C PRO A 15 -3.11 8.96 13.89
N ASP A 16 -3.83 8.15 13.12
CA ASP A 16 -3.74 6.70 13.13
C ASP A 16 -2.38 6.19 12.60
N VAL A 17 -1.88 6.79 11.52
CA VAL A 17 -0.56 6.47 10.95
C VAL A 17 0.55 6.90 11.91
N ILE A 18 0.38 8.05 12.56
CA ILE A 18 1.32 8.57 13.56
C ILE A 18 1.36 7.62 14.77
N ALA A 19 0.20 7.22 15.30
CA ALA A 19 0.12 6.29 16.42
C ALA A 19 0.76 4.93 16.09
N SER A 20 0.55 4.41 14.88
CA SER A 20 1.20 3.20 14.39
C SER A 20 2.73 3.35 14.36
N GLY A 21 3.23 4.49 13.90
CA GLY A 21 4.66 4.81 13.96
C GLY A 21 5.23 4.84 15.38
N ILE A 22 4.49 5.39 16.35
CA ILE A 22 4.89 5.36 17.78
C ILE A 22 4.93 3.92 18.30
N LEU A 23 3.94 3.10 17.97
CA LEU A 23 3.87 1.69 18.40
C LEU A 23 5.01 0.85 17.81
N ASP A 24 5.43 1.16 16.58
CA ASP A 24 6.62 0.58 15.94
C ASP A 24 7.95 1.04 16.57
N GLY A 25 7.91 2.00 17.50
CA GLY A 25 9.09 2.57 18.16
C GLY A 25 9.83 3.62 17.33
N ARG A 26 9.14 4.29 16.40
CA ARG A 26 9.72 5.35 15.55
C ARG A 26 9.70 6.71 16.24
N GLU A 27 10.63 7.57 15.86
CA GLU A 27 10.71 8.94 16.34
C GLU A 27 9.85 9.88 15.51
N ILE A 28 9.29 10.89 16.17
CA ILE A 28 8.29 11.78 15.58
C ILE A 28 8.61 13.23 15.91
N LEU A 29 8.58 14.08 14.89
CA LEU A 29 8.69 15.53 15.00
C LEU A 29 7.34 16.16 14.65
N MET A 30 6.77 16.85 15.63
CA MET A 30 5.57 17.66 15.46
C MET A 30 5.94 19.12 15.72
N VAL A 31 5.52 20.01 14.82
CA VAL A 31 5.78 21.44 14.92
C VAL A 31 4.47 22.16 15.23
N ASP A 32 4.47 23.00 16.27
CA ASP A 32 3.31 23.81 16.61
C ASP A 32 2.95 24.75 15.44
N GLY A 33 1.68 24.71 15.02
CA GLY A 33 1.19 25.41 13.83
C GLY A 33 1.29 24.65 12.50
N ASN A 34 1.89 23.45 12.45
CA ASN A 34 1.85 22.57 11.28
C ASN A 34 0.98 21.33 11.57
N PRO A 35 -0.11 21.08 10.82
CA PRO A 35 -0.91 19.88 10.99
C PRO A 35 -0.18 18.60 10.54
N GLN A 36 0.95 18.73 9.82
CA GLN A 36 1.75 17.59 9.39
C GLN A 36 2.78 17.19 10.45
N VAL A 37 2.84 15.89 10.67
CA VAL A 37 3.78 15.24 11.58
C VAL A 37 4.80 14.44 10.78
N MET A 38 6.07 14.60 11.11
CA MET A 38 7.17 13.93 10.43
C MET A 38 7.64 12.72 11.25
N ILE A 39 7.61 11.54 10.64
CA ILE A 39 8.00 10.26 11.24
C ILE A 39 9.35 9.83 10.66
N PHE A 40 10.29 9.44 11.51
CA PHE A 40 11.62 8.96 11.11
C PHE A 40 12.15 7.87 12.04
N PRO A 41 12.99 6.93 11.53
CA PRO A 41 13.33 6.75 10.12
C PRO A 41 12.18 6.13 9.33
N SER A 42 11.96 6.60 8.08
CA SER A 42 11.08 5.89 7.14
C SER A 42 11.85 4.80 6.41
N MET A 43 11.18 3.67 6.21
CA MET A 43 11.72 2.49 5.55
C MET A 43 11.20 2.42 4.12
N PHE A 44 11.96 1.78 3.23
CA PHE A 44 11.50 1.53 1.85
C PHE A 44 10.14 0.82 1.80
N THR A 45 9.86 -0.04 2.78
CA THR A 45 8.60 -0.76 2.91
C THR A 45 7.40 0.14 3.14
N ASP A 46 7.57 1.36 3.66
CA ASP A 46 6.47 2.27 3.91
C ASP A 46 5.91 2.84 2.60
N PHE A 47 6.76 3.02 1.60
CA PHE A 47 6.39 3.51 0.27
C PHE A 47 5.81 2.41 -0.63
N LEU A 48 5.92 1.14 -0.23
CA LEU A 48 5.32 0.00 -0.91
C LEU A 48 3.89 -0.30 -0.44
N GLN A 49 3.42 0.36 0.62
CA GLN A 49 2.07 0.18 1.17
C GLN A 49 1.18 1.35 0.74
N ALA A 50 -0.07 1.07 0.38
CA ALA A 50 -1.04 2.15 0.25
C ALA A 50 -1.32 2.74 1.65
N PRO A 51 -1.52 4.06 1.80
CA PRO A 51 -1.82 4.69 3.08
C PRO A 51 -3.02 4.07 3.82
N ASP A 52 -3.97 3.51 3.08
CA ASP A 52 -5.18 2.88 3.61
C ASP A 52 -4.96 1.42 4.06
N ASP A 53 -3.83 0.80 3.71
CA ASP A 53 -3.51 -0.57 4.11
C ASP A 53 -2.94 -0.65 5.54
N TYR A 54 -2.59 0.47 6.17
CA TYR A 54 -2.07 0.49 7.54
C TYR A 54 -3.13 0.14 8.61
N THR A 55 -4.42 0.26 8.28
CA THR A 55 -5.52 -0.03 9.22
C THR A 55 -5.91 -1.52 9.24
N ILE A 56 -5.57 -2.29 8.20
CA ILE A 56 -6.01 -3.68 8.04
C ILE A 56 -4.93 -4.67 8.48
N ASN A 57 -4.92 -4.97 9.78
CA ASN A 57 -4.01 -5.94 10.41
C ASN A 57 -4.12 -7.39 9.87
N TYR A 58 -5.14 -7.76 9.10
CA TYR A 58 -5.36 -9.16 8.66
C TYR A 58 -5.79 -9.35 7.19
N GLY A 59 -5.90 -8.29 6.38
CA GLY A 59 -6.45 -8.36 5.01
C GLY A 59 -5.41 -8.37 3.87
N ARG A 60 -4.12 -8.25 4.18
CA ARG A 60 -3.10 -7.85 3.20
C ARG A 60 -2.82 -8.87 2.09
N PHE A 61 -3.01 -10.17 2.37
CA PHE A 61 -2.88 -11.23 1.38
C PHE A 61 -4.17 -11.46 0.58
N SER A 62 -5.33 -11.36 1.22
CA SER A 62 -6.61 -11.68 0.57
C SER A 62 -6.95 -10.70 -0.55
N ILE A 63 -6.69 -9.41 -0.36
CA ILE A 63 -7.00 -8.38 -1.37
C ILE A 63 -6.10 -8.52 -2.60
N ARG A 64 -4.84 -8.97 -2.43
CA ARG A 64 -3.92 -9.26 -3.54
C ARG A 64 -4.40 -10.47 -4.36
N ILE A 65 -4.85 -11.53 -3.71
CA ILE A 65 -5.37 -12.74 -4.36
C ILE A 65 -6.68 -12.45 -5.12
N ILE A 66 -7.58 -11.64 -4.54
CA ILE A 66 -8.88 -11.31 -5.15
C ILE A 66 -8.70 -10.55 -6.48
N ARG A 67 -7.63 -9.77 -6.65
CA ARG A 67 -7.35 -9.07 -7.92
C ARG A 67 -6.88 -9.99 -9.06
N PHE A 68 -6.43 -11.22 -8.76
CA PHE A 68 -6.07 -12.23 -9.79
C PHE A 68 -7.25 -13.09 -10.26
N LEU A 69 -8.34 -13.19 -9.48
CA LEU A 69 -9.54 -13.92 -9.89
C LEU A 69 -10.15 -13.44 -11.23
N PRO A 70 -10.34 -12.13 -11.48
CA PRO A 70 -10.91 -11.69 -12.75
C PRO A 70 -10.00 -11.97 -13.95
N PHE A 71 -8.67 -11.94 -13.76
CA PHE A 71 -7.71 -12.33 -14.79
C PHE A 71 -7.92 -13.80 -15.16
N TYR A 72 -7.92 -14.72 -14.19
CA TYR A 72 -8.13 -16.15 -14.44
C TYR A 72 -9.47 -16.45 -15.14
N GLN A 73 -10.56 -15.78 -14.74
CA GLN A 73 -11.87 -15.94 -15.38
C GLN A 73 -11.88 -15.43 -16.83
N GLN A 74 -11.13 -14.36 -17.13
CA GLN A 74 -11.05 -13.80 -18.48
C GLN A 74 -10.31 -14.72 -19.46
N TYR A 75 -9.19 -15.35 -19.05
CA TYR A 75 -8.49 -16.32 -19.91
C TYR A 75 -9.36 -17.54 -20.23
N GLY A 76 -10.14 -18.02 -19.26
CA GLY A 76 -11.08 -19.12 -19.49
C GLY A 76 -12.16 -18.76 -20.53
N LYS A 77 -12.80 -17.59 -20.40
CA LYS A 77 -13.86 -17.15 -21.32
C LYS A 77 -13.38 -16.95 -22.76
N SER A 78 -12.14 -16.48 -22.94
CA SER A 78 -11.56 -16.28 -24.27
C SER A 78 -11.37 -17.60 -25.03
N SER A 79 -11.04 -18.70 -24.34
CA SER A 79 -10.92 -20.02 -24.98
C SER A 79 -12.28 -20.56 -25.43
N TYR A 80 -13.31 -20.53 -24.57
CA TYR A 80 -14.64 -21.04 -24.96
C TYR A 80 -15.22 -20.26 -26.14
N SER A 81 -15.07 -18.94 -26.19
CA SER A 81 -15.53 -18.13 -27.33
C SER A 81 -14.85 -18.53 -28.65
N LEU A 82 -13.56 -18.89 -28.62
CA LEU A 82 -12.82 -19.33 -29.81
C LEU A 82 -13.24 -20.75 -30.23
N PHE A 83 -13.47 -21.66 -29.27
CA PHE A 83 -13.98 -23.01 -29.55
C PHE A 83 -15.39 -23.00 -30.14
N TYR A 84 -16.31 -22.17 -29.62
CA TYR A 84 -17.65 -22.02 -30.19
C TYR A 84 -17.62 -21.42 -31.61
N PHE A 85 -16.67 -20.54 -31.93
CA PHE A 85 -16.53 -19.95 -33.26
C PHE A 85 -15.89 -20.91 -34.29
N VAL A 86 -15.01 -21.82 -33.86
CA VAL A 86 -14.37 -22.83 -34.73
C VAL A 86 -15.28 -24.05 -34.98
N SER A 87 -16.22 -24.33 -34.08
CA SER A 87 -17.22 -25.40 -34.24
C SER A 87 -18.52 -24.96 -34.96
N LEU A 88 -18.60 -23.71 -35.43
CA LEU A 88 -19.70 -23.14 -36.22
C LEU A 88 -19.25 -22.95 -37.67
#